data_AF-A0A5C7LHN8-F1
#
_entry.id   AF-A0A5C7LHN8-F1
#
_cell.length_a   1.000
_cell.length_b   1.000
_cell.length_c   1.000
_cell.angle_alpha   90.00
_cell.angle_beta   90.00
_cell.angle_gamma   90.00
#
_symmetry.space_group_name_H-M   'P 1'
#
loop_
_entity.id
_entity.type
_entity.pdbx_description
1 polymer ?
#
loop_
_entity_poly.entity_id
_entity_poly.type
_entity_poly.pdbx_seq_one_letter_code
_entity_poly.pdbx_strand_id
1 'polypeptide(L)'
;MIYRKQTRVCLKLNSGATNTEYTAASQLISATTISFPLETTGYLYLGYHEPFTTRYFDLGTVASSAATLTLEYYANGTWTAVEDKVDQTAGFTVSGFLSWSNPGTWSRHELAPVSDVELYWLRVSVSTNLTGSPTIQSVLNLFCDAVDLREYYPELVSDTRYLPPSRSNFLEQLNAGKNLVVRKLIQKRAISDESQILDINEVTVAAVHATAHIILDPIANNDEARAQAKQAHDNMIRELDAIALSADLDNSGAIDESEEPEEPMYFNPRA
;
A
#
# COMPACT_ATOMS: atom_id res chain seq x y z
N MET A 1 23.88 -5.37 3.37
CA MET A 1 22.76 -5.56 2.43
C MET A 1 21.51 -5.45 3.28
N ILE A 2 20.73 -4.37 3.12
CA ILE A 2 19.48 -4.21 3.89
C ILE A 2 18.45 -5.12 3.22
N TYR A 3 18.12 -6.25 3.85
CA TYR A 3 17.03 -7.10 3.40
C TYR A 3 15.72 -6.34 3.64
N ARG A 4 15.13 -5.80 2.58
CA ARG A 4 13.81 -5.17 2.68
C ARG A 4 12.77 -6.30 2.78
N LYS A 5 11.94 -6.27 3.83
CA LYS A 5 10.76 -7.14 3.94
C LYS A 5 9.87 -6.90 2.72
N GLN A 6 9.40 -7.97 2.11
CA GLN A 6 8.82 -7.95 0.77
C GLN A 6 7.47 -8.66 0.77
N THR A 7 6.47 -8.06 0.11
CA THR A 7 5.18 -8.74 -0.13
C THR A 7 5.42 -9.91 -1.07
N ARG A 8 5.09 -11.10 -0.58
CA ARG A 8 4.99 -12.31 -1.39
C ARG A 8 3.65 -12.33 -2.09
N VAL A 9 3.66 -12.66 -3.37
CA VAL A 9 2.44 -12.76 -4.18
C VAL A 9 2.40 -14.16 -4.77
N CYS A 10 1.34 -14.91 -4.46
CA CYS A 10 1.11 -16.22 -5.06
C CYS A 10 -0.28 -16.27 -5.69
N LEU A 11 -0.40 -17.00 -6.79
CA LEU A 11 -1.67 -17.12 -7.51
C LEU A 11 -2.04 -18.60 -7.68
N LYS A 12 -3.31 -18.90 -7.37
CA LYS A 12 -3.99 -20.14 -7.68
C LYS A 12 -5.19 -19.81 -8.55
N LEU A 13 -5.11 -20.08 -9.85
CA LEU A 13 -6.15 -19.62 -10.78
C LEU A 13 -7.51 -20.30 -10.59
N ASN A 14 -7.52 -21.58 -10.19
CA ASN A 14 -8.71 -22.38 -9.95
C ASN A 14 -8.42 -23.56 -9.01
N SER A 15 -9.43 -24.34 -8.66
CA SER A 15 -9.32 -25.46 -7.71
C SER A 15 -8.27 -26.52 -8.09
N GLY A 16 -8.05 -26.73 -9.39
CA GLY A 16 -7.09 -27.69 -9.94
C GLY A 16 -5.68 -27.13 -10.18
N ALA A 17 -5.49 -25.81 -10.10
CA ALA A 17 -4.19 -25.17 -10.29
C ALA A 17 -3.29 -25.34 -9.05
N THR A 18 -1.99 -25.43 -9.27
CA THR A 18 -0.99 -25.28 -8.21
C THR A 18 -0.75 -23.79 -7.93
N ASN A 19 -0.49 -23.46 -6.67
CA ASN A 19 -0.03 -22.13 -6.31
C ASN A 19 1.28 -21.81 -7.07
N THR A 20 1.35 -20.63 -7.69
CA THR A 20 2.56 -20.14 -8.38
C THR A 20 2.99 -18.82 -7.74
N GLU A 21 4.27 -18.69 -7.38
CA GLU A 21 4.81 -17.45 -6.82
C GLU A 21 5.20 -16.46 -7.93
N TYR A 22 4.77 -15.21 -7.77
CA TYR A 22 5.05 -14.08 -8.65
C TYR A 22 5.71 -12.89 -7.93
N THR A 23 6.21 -13.09 -6.72
CA THR A 23 6.84 -12.09 -5.86
C THR A 23 7.78 -11.15 -6.62
N ALA A 24 8.78 -11.69 -7.33
CA ALA A 24 9.76 -10.87 -8.04
C ALA A 24 9.16 -9.98 -9.15
N ALA A 25 8.13 -10.47 -9.85
CA ALA A 25 7.43 -9.68 -10.85
C ALA A 25 6.52 -8.62 -10.20
N SER A 26 5.81 -8.96 -9.14
CA SER A 26 4.84 -8.06 -8.52
C SER A 26 5.43 -6.83 -7.80
N GLN A 27 6.74 -6.83 -7.51
CA GLN A 27 7.37 -5.77 -6.71
C GLN A 27 7.92 -4.59 -7.50
N LEU A 28 8.14 -4.77 -8.81
CA LEU A 28 8.72 -3.74 -9.65
C LEU A 28 7.59 -3.06 -10.41
N ILE A 29 7.49 -1.74 -10.28
CA ILE A 29 6.51 -0.92 -11.02
C ILE A 29 6.60 -1.16 -12.53
N SER A 30 7.81 -1.46 -13.04
CA SER A 30 8.07 -1.72 -14.46
C SER A 30 8.29 -3.20 -14.81
N ALA A 31 7.85 -4.15 -13.97
CA ALA A 31 7.98 -5.57 -14.27
C ALA A 31 7.09 -6.04 -15.42
N THR A 32 7.29 -7.30 -15.82
CA THR A 32 6.36 -8.03 -16.68
C THR A 32 5.03 -8.22 -15.98
N THR A 33 3.93 -7.94 -16.70
CA THR A 33 2.57 -8.18 -16.22
C THR A 33 2.34 -9.66 -15.90
N ILE A 34 1.61 -9.91 -14.82
CA ILE A 34 1.22 -11.25 -14.37
C ILE A 34 -0.19 -11.52 -14.87
N SER A 35 -0.39 -12.60 -15.63
CA SER A 35 -1.72 -13.04 -16.06
C SER A 35 -2.59 -13.39 -14.84
N PHE A 36 -3.77 -12.76 -14.73
CA PHE A 36 -4.63 -12.83 -13.55
C PHE A 36 -6.10 -13.21 -13.86
N PRO A 37 -6.41 -14.22 -14.72
CA PRO A 37 -7.77 -14.65 -14.97
C PRO A 37 -8.33 -15.47 -13.80
N LEU A 38 -8.54 -14.83 -12.66
CA LEU A 38 -8.96 -15.50 -11.42
C LEU A 38 -10.39 -16.04 -11.55
N GLU A 39 -10.55 -17.34 -11.33
CA GLU A 39 -11.86 -17.99 -11.28
C GLU A 39 -12.44 -17.98 -9.86
N THR A 40 -13.74 -18.24 -9.71
CA THR A 40 -14.42 -18.30 -8.39
C THR A 40 -13.87 -19.38 -7.45
N THR A 41 -13.13 -20.34 -7.97
CA THR A 41 -12.47 -21.41 -7.19
C THR A 41 -10.98 -21.15 -6.94
N GLY A 42 -10.47 -20.05 -7.47
CA GLY A 42 -9.09 -19.60 -7.33
C GLY A 42 -8.89 -18.62 -6.17
N TYR A 43 -7.63 -18.37 -5.86
CA TYR A 43 -7.22 -17.42 -4.83
C TYR A 43 -5.96 -16.65 -5.26
N LEU A 44 -5.93 -15.36 -4.95
CA LEU A 44 -4.71 -14.55 -4.90
C LEU A 44 -4.23 -14.48 -3.46
N TYR A 45 -3.00 -14.90 -3.18
CA TYR A 45 -2.40 -14.87 -1.86
C TYR A 45 -1.39 -13.74 -1.75
N LEU A 46 -1.46 -12.99 -0.66
CA LEU A 46 -0.51 -11.96 -0.28
C LEU A 46 0.11 -12.35 1.05
N GLY A 47 1.42 -12.52 1.09
CA GLY A 47 2.19 -12.87 2.28
C GLY A 47 3.08 -11.73 2.73
N TYR A 48 3.16 -11.45 4.03
CA TYR A 48 4.10 -10.50 4.60
C TYR A 48 4.66 -10.96 5.95
N HIS A 49 5.78 -10.37 6.35
CA HIS A 49 6.50 -10.77 7.56
C HIS A 49 5.79 -10.34 8.85
N GLU A 50 5.06 -9.24 8.79
CA GLU A 50 4.21 -8.72 9.87
C GLU A 50 2.76 -8.59 9.39
N PRO A 51 1.78 -8.46 10.29
CA PRO A 51 0.42 -8.17 9.93
C PRO A 51 0.32 -6.88 9.08
N PHE A 52 -0.65 -6.83 8.19
CA PHE A 52 -0.86 -5.70 7.30
C PHE A 52 -2.33 -5.56 6.93
N THR A 53 -2.72 -4.34 6.59
CA THR A 53 -4.11 -3.90 6.47
C THR A 53 -4.45 -3.30 5.12
N THR A 54 -3.45 -3.07 4.27
CA THR A 54 -3.66 -2.44 2.96
C THR A 54 -2.63 -2.85 1.92
N ARG A 55 -3.06 -2.90 0.65
CA ARG A 55 -2.18 -3.03 -0.53
C ARG A 55 -2.76 -2.24 -1.70
N TYR A 56 -1.89 -1.58 -2.45
CA TYR A 56 -2.23 -0.97 -3.72
C TYR A 56 -2.01 -1.95 -4.86
N PHE A 57 -3.04 -2.14 -5.69
CA PHE A 57 -3.00 -2.96 -6.88
C PHE A 57 -2.84 -2.07 -8.10
N ASP A 58 -1.70 -2.18 -8.77
CA ASP A 58 -1.52 -1.63 -10.11
C ASP A 58 -1.85 -2.70 -11.14
N LEU A 59 -2.91 -2.47 -11.92
CA LEU A 59 -3.40 -3.39 -12.93
C LEU A 59 -2.89 -2.96 -14.31
N GLY A 60 -2.43 -3.94 -15.11
CA GLY A 60 -2.02 -3.69 -16.49
C GLY A 60 -3.24 -3.69 -17.42
N THR A 61 -3.88 -4.84 -17.52
CA THR A 61 -5.20 -5.01 -18.13
C THR A 61 -6.21 -5.19 -17.02
N VAL A 62 -7.29 -4.41 -17.01
CA VAL A 62 -8.34 -4.51 -15.99
C VAL A 62 -9.38 -5.56 -16.36
N ALA A 63 -10.16 -6.01 -15.37
CA ALA A 63 -11.29 -6.88 -15.63
C ALA A 63 -12.39 -6.14 -16.42
N SER A 64 -13.08 -6.80 -17.35
CA SER A 64 -14.18 -6.18 -18.10
C SER A 64 -15.48 -6.05 -17.31
N SER A 65 -15.59 -6.70 -16.14
CA SER A 65 -16.74 -6.65 -15.25
C SER A 65 -16.29 -6.73 -13.81
N ALA A 66 -16.88 -5.91 -12.94
CA ALA A 66 -16.59 -5.93 -11.51
C ALA A 66 -17.04 -7.25 -10.87
N ALA A 67 -16.15 -7.86 -10.09
CA ALA A 67 -16.48 -8.96 -9.18
C ALA A 67 -16.55 -8.45 -7.73
N THR A 68 -17.37 -9.08 -6.88
CA THR A 68 -17.28 -8.84 -5.44
C THR A 68 -16.08 -9.61 -4.89
N LEU A 69 -15.19 -8.90 -4.19
CA LEU A 69 -14.01 -9.50 -3.58
C LEU A 69 -14.33 -10.01 -2.17
N THR A 70 -13.88 -11.22 -1.85
CA THR A 70 -13.87 -11.75 -0.49
C THR A 70 -12.43 -11.90 -0.04
N LEU A 71 -12.11 -11.27 1.09
CA LEU A 71 -10.79 -11.27 1.70
C LEU A 71 -10.83 -12.14 2.96
N GLU A 72 -9.86 -13.03 3.08
CA GLU A 72 -9.71 -13.91 4.23
C GLU A 72 -8.26 -13.91 4.70
N TYR A 73 -8.04 -13.97 6.00
CA TYR A 73 -6.73 -14.11 6.61
C TYR A 73 -6.55 -15.49 7.24
N TYR A 74 -5.32 -15.92 7.42
CA TYR A 74 -5.02 -17.18 8.09
C TYR A 74 -4.91 -17.01 9.61
N ALA A 75 -5.73 -17.76 10.35
CA ALA A 75 -5.72 -17.80 11.80
C ALA A 75 -6.09 -19.18 12.35
N ASN A 76 -5.30 -19.65 13.31
CA ASN A 76 -5.59 -20.86 14.09
C ASN A 76 -5.90 -22.11 13.23
N GLY A 77 -5.19 -22.29 12.12
CA GLY A 77 -5.37 -23.44 11.24
C GLY A 77 -6.44 -23.26 10.16
N THR A 78 -7.16 -22.13 10.14
CA THR A 78 -8.29 -21.88 9.24
C THR A 78 -8.23 -20.51 8.58
N TRP A 79 -8.91 -20.36 7.45
CA TRP A 79 -9.11 -19.07 6.81
C TRP A 79 -10.36 -18.40 7.37
N THR A 80 -10.21 -17.16 7.81
CA THR A 80 -11.27 -16.35 8.45
C THR A 80 -11.49 -15.09 7.64
N ALA A 81 -12.75 -14.67 7.46
CA ALA A 81 -13.06 -13.43 6.72
C ALA A 81 -12.51 -12.20 7.45
N VAL A 82 -11.99 -11.23 6.70
CA VAL A 82 -11.64 -9.92 7.26
C VAL A 82 -12.90 -9.07 7.48
N GLU A 83 -12.82 -8.13 8.43
CA GLU A 83 -13.86 -7.13 8.66
C GLU A 83 -13.51 -5.80 7.98
N ASP A 84 -14.50 -4.91 7.85
CA ASP A 84 -14.37 -3.53 7.34
C ASP A 84 -13.55 -3.37 6.05
N LYS A 85 -13.66 -4.34 5.14
CA LYS A 85 -12.96 -4.27 3.87
C LYS A 85 -13.44 -3.08 3.04
N VAL A 86 -12.49 -2.35 2.47
CA VAL A 86 -12.73 -1.29 1.47
C VAL A 86 -12.05 -1.71 0.17
N ASP A 87 -12.81 -1.71 -0.92
CA ASP A 87 -12.33 -2.04 -2.26
C ASP A 87 -12.39 -0.81 -3.17
N GLN A 88 -11.23 -0.20 -3.41
CA GLN A 88 -11.08 0.89 -4.37
C GLN A 88 -10.66 0.40 -5.76
N THR A 89 -10.43 -0.91 -5.94
CA THR A 89 -10.18 -1.51 -7.26
C THR A 89 -11.47 -1.73 -8.05
N ALA A 90 -12.62 -1.55 -7.40
CA ALA A 90 -13.95 -1.80 -7.93
C ALA A 90 -14.04 -3.20 -8.57
N GLY A 91 -13.65 -4.24 -7.82
CA GLY A 91 -13.61 -5.60 -8.31
C GLY A 91 -12.57 -5.83 -9.41
N PHE A 92 -11.39 -5.21 -9.28
CA PHE A 92 -10.30 -5.20 -10.27
C PHE A 92 -10.65 -4.60 -11.64
N THR A 93 -11.58 -3.66 -11.69
CA THR A 93 -11.88 -2.88 -12.92
C THR A 93 -11.04 -1.61 -13.03
N VAL A 94 -10.39 -1.19 -11.94
CA VAL A 94 -9.42 -0.08 -11.89
C VAL A 94 -8.26 -0.42 -10.95
N SER A 95 -7.10 0.20 -11.13
CA SER A 95 -6.03 0.19 -10.11
C SER A 95 -6.51 0.93 -8.86
N GLY A 96 -6.11 0.47 -7.68
CA GLY A 96 -6.56 1.09 -6.43
C GLY A 96 -6.15 0.31 -5.19
N PHE A 97 -6.53 0.83 -4.02
CA PHE A 97 -6.29 0.17 -2.74
C PHE A 97 -7.33 -0.92 -2.44
N LEU A 98 -6.86 -2.00 -1.83
CA LEU A 98 -7.65 -2.86 -0.97
C LEU A 98 -7.20 -2.65 0.46
N SER A 99 -8.12 -2.34 1.36
CA SER A 99 -7.83 -2.23 2.79
C SER A 99 -8.86 -2.99 3.65
N TRP A 100 -8.49 -3.30 4.88
CA TRP A 100 -9.29 -4.05 5.86
C TRP A 100 -8.83 -3.74 7.28
N SER A 101 -9.67 -4.02 8.28
CA SER A 101 -9.28 -3.91 9.69
C SER A 101 -8.33 -5.03 10.09
N ASN A 102 -7.34 -4.75 10.93
CA ASN A 102 -6.46 -5.79 11.47
C ASN A 102 -7.19 -6.55 12.58
N PRO A 103 -7.37 -7.88 12.47
CA PRO A 103 -8.15 -8.63 13.45
C PRO A 103 -7.35 -9.04 14.71
N GLY A 104 -6.05 -8.73 14.81
CA GLY A 104 -5.19 -9.05 15.97
C GLY A 104 -4.98 -10.55 16.27
N THR A 105 -5.59 -11.44 15.48
CA THR A 105 -5.60 -12.91 15.67
C THR A 105 -4.87 -13.66 14.55
N TRP A 106 -4.10 -12.92 13.73
CA TRP A 106 -3.33 -13.48 12.63
C TRP A 106 -2.30 -14.49 13.14
N SER A 107 -2.15 -15.61 12.45
CA SER A 107 -1.09 -16.57 12.73
C SER A 107 -0.23 -16.76 11.50
N ARG A 108 1.09 -16.78 11.69
CA ARG A 108 2.02 -17.10 10.60
C ARG A 108 1.79 -18.52 10.09
N HIS A 109 1.99 -18.73 8.80
CA HIS A 109 1.76 -20.01 8.13
C HIS A 109 2.71 -20.17 6.94
N GLU A 110 3.14 -21.40 6.70
CA GLU A 110 3.86 -21.78 5.49
C GLU A 110 2.85 -22.03 4.35
N LEU A 111 3.07 -21.45 3.17
CA LEU A 111 2.17 -21.63 2.03
C LEU A 111 2.98 -22.00 0.78
N ALA A 112 2.88 -23.26 0.35
CA ALA A 112 3.50 -23.69 -0.91
C ALA A 112 3.04 -22.81 -2.11
N PRO A 113 3.93 -22.40 -3.02
CA PRO A 113 5.34 -22.81 -3.13
C PRO A 113 6.31 -21.99 -2.27
N VAL A 114 5.84 -21.02 -1.49
CA VAL A 114 6.65 -20.22 -0.56
C VAL A 114 6.80 -21.00 0.75
N SER A 115 7.76 -21.93 0.74
CA SER A 115 8.07 -22.80 1.89
C SER A 115 9.34 -22.38 2.64
N ASP A 116 9.97 -21.28 2.26
CA ASP A 116 11.22 -20.79 2.87
C ASP A 116 10.98 -19.97 4.15
N VAL A 117 9.75 -19.50 4.39
CA VAL A 117 9.41 -18.64 5.53
C VAL A 117 7.93 -18.73 5.89
N GLU A 118 7.62 -18.77 7.18
CA GLU A 118 6.25 -18.59 7.68
C GLU A 118 5.89 -17.11 7.63
N LEU A 119 4.77 -16.79 6.97
CA LEU A 119 4.31 -15.42 6.77
C LEU A 119 2.89 -15.27 7.27
N TYR A 120 2.51 -14.02 7.47
CA TYR A 120 1.12 -13.66 7.60
C TYR A 120 0.47 -13.58 6.23
N TRP A 121 -0.61 -14.35 6.03
CA TRP A 121 -1.24 -14.49 4.73
C TRP A 121 -2.65 -13.91 4.71
N LEU A 122 -2.92 -13.16 3.64
CA LEU A 122 -4.25 -12.82 3.15
C LEU A 122 -4.49 -13.61 1.86
N ARG A 123 -5.72 -14.08 1.64
CA ARG A 123 -6.18 -14.56 0.34
C ARG A 123 -7.38 -13.76 -0.14
N VAL A 124 -7.45 -13.55 -1.45
CA VAL A 124 -8.55 -12.88 -2.13
C VAL A 124 -9.22 -13.87 -3.08
N SER A 125 -10.55 -13.97 -2.99
CA SER A 125 -11.39 -14.70 -3.95
C SER A 125 -12.43 -13.76 -4.58
N VAL A 126 -13.03 -14.19 -5.68
CA VAL A 126 -13.97 -13.40 -6.49
C VAL A 126 -15.33 -14.10 -6.58
N SER A 127 -16.42 -13.32 -6.55
CA SER A 127 -17.79 -13.85 -6.67
C SER A 127 -18.14 -14.39 -8.06
N THR A 128 -17.42 -13.93 -9.09
CA THR A 128 -17.59 -14.33 -10.50
C THR A 128 -16.22 -14.39 -11.16
N ASN A 129 -16.04 -15.27 -12.15
CA ASN A 129 -14.78 -15.35 -12.90
C ASN A 129 -14.44 -13.98 -13.51
N LEU A 130 -13.18 -13.57 -13.37
CA LEU A 130 -12.72 -12.34 -14.00
C LEU A 130 -12.66 -12.51 -15.52
N THR A 131 -13.18 -11.52 -16.25
CA THR A 131 -13.23 -11.50 -17.71
C THR A 131 -12.33 -10.38 -18.25
N GLY A 132 -11.97 -10.42 -19.54
CA GLY A 132 -11.13 -9.38 -20.17
C GLY A 132 -9.62 -9.62 -20.09
N SER A 133 -9.20 -10.84 -19.69
CA SER A 133 -7.80 -11.21 -19.52
C SER A 133 -7.01 -10.23 -18.63
N PRO A 134 -7.49 -9.98 -17.40
CA PRO A 134 -6.85 -9.00 -16.53
C PRO A 134 -5.43 -9.43 -16.17
N THR A 135 -4.59 -8.44 -15.91
CA THR A 135 -3.20 -8.64 -15.50
C THR A 135 -2.84 -7.72 -14.34
N ILE A 136 -1.99 -8.22 -13.44
CA ILE A 136 -1.41 -7.42 -12.36
C ILE A 136 -0.05 -6.92 -12.83
N GLN A 137 0.16 -5.60 -12.80
CA GLN A 137 1.44 -4.96 -13.07
C GLN A 137 2.31 -4.98 -11.82
N SER A 138 1.76 -4.54 -10.67
CA SER A 138 2.46 -4.59 -9.38
C SER A 138 1.51 -4.61 -8.18
N VAL A 139 1.99 -5.09 -7.04
CA VAL A 139 1.30 -5.04 -5.74
C VAL A 139 2.22 -4.33 -4.74
N LEU A 140 1.82 -3.13 -4.33
CA LEU A 140 2.68 -2.21 -3.62
C LEU A 140 2.13 -1.86 -2.23
N ASN A 141 3.05 -1.48 -1.34
CA ASN A 141 2.71 -0.75 -0.12
C ASN A 141 2.88 0.74 -0.38
N LEU A 142 1.77 1.42 -0.69
CA LEU A 142 1.67 2.86 -0.92
C LEU A 142 0.82 3.50 0.18
N PHE A 143 1.03 4.79 0.40
CA PHE A 143 0.27 5.58 1.40
C PHE A 143 -0.66 6.63 0.76
N CYS A 144 -0.53 6.84 -0.55
CA CYS A 144 -1.39 7.73 -1.33
C CYS A 144 -1.40 7.27 -2.80
N ASP A 145 -2.36 7.76 -3.57
CA ASP A 145 -2.45 7.58 -5.02
C ASP A 145 -2.54 8.91 -5.81
N ALA A 146 -2.86 8.80 -7.10
CA ALA A 146 -2.99 9.95 -7.98
C ALA A 146 -4.31 10.74 -7.81
N VAL A 147 -5.29 10.19 -7.10
CA VAL A 147 -6.50 10.92 -6.68
C VAL A 147 -6.15 11.81 -5.50
N ASP A 148 -5.48 11.26 -4.48
CA ASP A 148 -5.01 12.02 -3.32
C ASP A 148 -4.07 13.16 -3.75
N LEU A 149 -3.11 12.86 -4.63
CA LEU A 149 -2.18 13.86 -5.14
C LEU A 149 -2.91 15.01 -5.87
N ARG A 150 -3.97 14.70 -6.61
CA ARG A 150 -4.75 15.69 -7.36
C ARG A 150 -5.56 16.60 -6.45
N GLU A 151 -6.00 16.11 -5.30
CA GLU A 151 -6.77 16.90 -4.35
C GLU A 151 -5.93 18.04 -3.75
N TYR A 152 -4.65 17.77 -3.45
CA TYR A 152 -3.73 18.76 -2.88
C TYR A 152 -2.95 19.54 -3.93
N TYR A 153 -2.62 18.92 -5.07
CA TYR A 153 -1.77 19.44 -6.13
C TYR A 153 -2.37 19.16 -7.52
N PRO A 154 -3.54 19.75 -7.85
CA PRO A 154 -4.26 19.45 -9.09
C PRO A 154 -3.44 19.73 -10.36
N GLU A 155 -2.55 20.72 -10.32
CA GLU A 155 -1.66 21.09 -11.42
C GLU A 155 -0.65 19.98 -11.76
N LEU A 156 -0.14 19.24 -10.77
CA LEU A 156 0.83 18.17 -10.99
C LEU A 156 0.21 17.01 -11.77
N VAL A 157 -1.08 16.74 -11.54
CA VAL A 157 -1.79 15.63 -12.19
C VAL A 157 -2.42 16.04 -13.52
N SER A 158 -2.86 17.31 -13.64
CA SER A 158 -3.54 17.79 -14.86
C SER A 158 -2.58 18.23 -15.97
N ASP A 159 -1.34 18.60 -15.64
CA ASP A 159 -0.35 19.05 -16.62
C ASP A 159 0.71 17.97 -16.90
N THR A 160 0.74 17.50 -18.15
CA THR A 160 1.64 16.43 -18.59
C THR A 160 3.12 16.81 -18.54
N ARG A 161 3.47 18.08 -18.36
CA ARG A 161 4.85 18.54 -18.18
C ARG A 161 5.49 18.02 -16.89
N TYR A 162 4.68 17.71 -15.87
CA TYR A 162 5.19 17.15 -14.61
C TYR A 162 5.40 15.63 -14.69
N LEU A 163 4.76 14.97 -15.65
CA LEU A 163 4.90 13.53 -15.85
C LEU A 163 6.27 13.21 -16.47
N PRO A 164 7.07 12.30 -15.88
CA PRO A 164 8.35 11.93 -16.48
C PRO A 164 8.17 11.41 -17.91
N PRO A 165 9.11 11.70 -18.83
CA PRO A 165 9.04 11.19 -20.19
C PRO A 165 8.87 9.66 -20.20
N SER A 166 8.07 9.13 -21.13
CA SER A 166 7.76 7.70 -21.28
C SER A 166 6.92 7.06 -20.16
N ARG A 167 6.44 7.82 -19.19
CA ARG A 167 5.52 7.33 -18.16
C ARG A 167 4.09 7.73 -18.49
N SER A 168 3.14 6.93 -17.99
CA SER A 168 1.69 7.18 -18.08
C SER A 168 1.09 7.61 -16.74
N ASN A 169 1.82 7.46 -15.63
CA ASN A 169 1.38 7.77 -14.28
C ASN A 169 2.56 8.15 -13.36
N PHE A 170 2.24 8.58 -12.14
CA PHE A 170 3.21 8.98 -11.10
C PHE A 170 3.59 7.85 -10.14
N LEU A 171 3.38 6.58 -10.50
CA LEU A 171 3.50 5.47 -9.55
C LEU A 171 4.91 5.34 -8.94
N GLU A 172 5.95 5.64 -9.73
CA GLU A 172 7.34 5.67 -9.24
C GLU A 172 7.56 6.80 -8.22
N GLN A 173 6.98 7.97 -8.46
CA GLN A 173 7.06 9.13 -7.57
C GLN A 173 6.25 8.89 -6.30
N LEU A 174 5.06 8.28 -6.39
CA LEU A 174 4.23 7.89 -5.24
C LEU A 174 4.99 6.91 -4.34
N ASN A 175 5.60 5.87 -4.92
CA ASN A 175 6.42 4.92 -4.16
C ASN A 175 7.66 5.59 -3.54
N ALA A 176 8.29 6.53 -4.25
CA ALA A 176 9.41 7.30 -3.72
C ALA A 176 8.98 8.23 -2.56
N GLY A 177 7.81 8.86 -2.66
CA GLY A 177 7.22 9.70 -1.60
C GLY A 177 6.93 8.89 -0.34
N LYS A 178 6.31 7.73 -0.51
CA LYS A 178 6.12 6.76 0.58
C LYS A 178 7.45 6.35 1.22
N ASN A 179 8.48 6.01 0.44
CA ASN A 179 9.80 5.66 0.98
C ASN A 179 10.44 6.82 1.77
N LEU A 180 10.22 8.06 1.33
CA LEU A 180 10.70 9.25 2.03
C LEU A 180 10.01 9.40 3.41
N VAL A 181 8.69 9.21 3.46
CA VAL A 181 7.91 9.22 4.71
C VAL A 181 8.39 8.15 5.69
N VAL A 182 8.47 6.89 5.24
CA VAL A 182 8.96 5.77 6.07
C VAL A 182 10.34 6.07 6.65
N ARG A 183 11.27 6.57 5.81
CA ARG A 183 12.62 6.93 6.27
C ARG A 183 12.60 8.02 7.34
N LYS A 184 11.71 9.02 7.23
CA LYS A 184 11.58 10.10 8.22
C LYS A 184 11.01 9.57 9.54
N LEU A 185 10.01 8.71 9.49
CA LEU A 185 9.45 8.06 10.68
C LEU A 185 10.49 7.17 11.39
N ILE A 186 11.30 6.42 10.65
CA ILE A 186 12.43 5.65 11.21
C ILE A 186 13.48 6.57 11.86
N GLN A 187 13.83 7.69 11.20
CA GLN A 187 14.77 8.67 11.76
C GLN A 187 14.27 9.29 13.07
N LYS A 188 12.95 9.48 13.19
CA LYS A 188 12.27 9.93 14.40
C LYS A 188 12.10 8.83 15.45
N ARG A 189 12.45 7.59 15.12
CA ARG A 189 12.23 6.38 15.93
C ARG A 189 10.75 6.12 16.24
N ALA A 190 9.85 6.59 15.37
CA ALA A 190 8.42 6.33 15.49
C ALA A 190 8.06 4.92 15.01
N ILE A 191 8.80 4.40 14.03
CA ILE A 191 8.71 3.03 13.53
C ILE A 191 10.12 2.49 13.27
N SER A 192 10.23 1.18 13.15
CA SER A 192 11.41 0.46 12.68
C SER A 192 11.23 -0.13 11.27
N ASP A 193 9.99 -0.39 10.85
CA ASP A 193 9.63 -0.95 9.55
C ASP A 193 8.32 -0.34 9.00
N GLU A 194 8.14 -0.38 7.67
CA GLU A 194 6.94 0.17 7.01
C GLU A 194 5.65 -0.60 7.30
N SER A 195 5.72 -1.84 7.80
CA SER A 195 4.53 -2.59 8.22
C SER A 195 3.88 -2.12 9.51
N GLN A 196 4.60 -1.38 10.35
CA GLN A 196 4.06 -0.90 11.64
C GLN A 196 3.05 0.24 11.45
N ILE A 197 2.89 0.75 10.23
CA ILE A 197 1.84 1.71 9.85
C ILE A 197 0.61 0.89 9.43
N LEU A 198 -0.30 0.67 10.37
CA LEU A 198 -1.52 -0.11 10.15
C LEU A 198 -2.66 0.73 9.57
N ASP A 199 -2.73 2.03 9.86
CA ASP A 199 -3.64 2.95 9.18
C ASP A 199 -2.84 3.90 8.28
N ILE A 200 -2.95 3.70 6.96
CA ILE A 200 -2.26 4.57 6.01
C ILE A 200 -2.82 6.00 6.01
N ASN A 201 -4.07 6.20 6.43
CA ASN A 201 -4.69 7.54 6.45
C ASN A 201 -3.92 8.48 7.37
N GLU A 202 -3.30 7.97 8.43
CA GLU A 202 -2.46 8.76 9.34
C GLU A 202 -1.26 9.38 8.61
N VAL A 203 -0.76 8.74 7.55
CA VAL A 203 0.44 9.19 6.81
C VAL A 203 0.15 9.63 5.37
N THR A 204 -1.11 9.55 4.91
CA THR A 204 -1.49 9.84 3.52
C THR A 204 -1.14 11.27 3.12
N VAL A 205 -1.51 12.27 3.91
CA VAL A 205 -1.26 13.69 3.57
C VAL A 205 0.25 13.99 3.52
N ALA A 206 1.02 13.45 4.47
CA ALA A 206 2.47 13.54 4.44
C ALA A 206 3.05 12.89 3.17
N ALA A 207 2.53 11.72 2.75
CA ALA A 207 2.97 11.03 1.54
C ALA A 207 2.61 11.79 0.26
N VAL A 208 1.47 12.48 0.22
CA VAL A 208 1.08 13.37 -0.88
C VAL A 208 2.08 14.52 -1.02
N HIS A 209 2.38 15.22 0.07
CA HIS A 209 3.38 16.29 0.09
C HIS A 209 4.79 15.80 -0.27
N ALA A 210 5.18 14.61 0.21
CA ALA A 210 6.44 13.98 -0.15
C ALA A 210 6.53 13.69 -1.66
N THR A 211 5.45 13.17 -2.24
CA THR A 211 5.36 12.89 -3.68
C THR A 211 5.44 14.16 -4.50
N ALA A 212 4.70 15.21 -4.12
CA ALA A 212 4.75 16.51 -4.77
C ALA A 212 6.16 17.11 -4.75
N HIS A 213 6.85 17.04 -3.60
CA HIS A 213 8.24 17.49 -3.49
C HIS A 213 9.18 16.73 -4.47
N ILE A 214 9.03 15.41 -4.58
CA ILE A 214 9.83 14.58 -5.49
C ILE A 214 9.59 14.92 -6.96
N ILE A 215 8.36 15.29 -7.33
CA ILE A 215 8.02 15.72 -8.69
C ILE A 215 8.62 17.11 -8.97
N LEU A 216 8.49 18.05 -8.03
CA LEU A 216 8.82 19.46 -8.22
C LEU A 216 10.33 19.75 -8.14
N ASP A 217 11.06 19.11 -7.22
CA ASP A 217 12.47 19.43 -6.94
C ASP A 217 13.38 19.32 -8.17
N PRO A 218 13.31 18.26 -9.01
CA PRO A 218 14.18 18.14 -10.19
C PRO A 218 13.94 19.19 -11.27
N ILE A 219 12.74 19.80 -11.30
CA ILE A 219 12.34 20.78 -12.33
C ILE A 219 12.34 22.22 -11.81
N ALA A 220 12.75 22.44 -10.56
CA ALA A 220 12.76 23.73 -9.88
C ALA A 220 13.88 24.67 -10.40
N ASN A 221 13.72 25.10 -11.66
CA ASN A 221 14.71 25.90 -12.40
C ASN A 221 14.58 27.42 -12.21
N ASN A 222 13.55 27.86 -11.50
CA ASN A 222 13.28 29.26 -11.17
C ASN A 222 12.83 29.39 -9.71
N ASP A 223 12.79 30.62 -9.20
CA ASP A 223 12.55 30.87 -7.78
C ASP A 223 11.14 30.46 -7.33
N GLU A 224 10.13 30.59 -8.20
CA GLU A 224 8.76 30.17 -7.91
C GLU A 224 8.67 28.64 -7.76
N ALA A 225 9.21 27.89 -8.72
CA ALA A 225 9.23 26.43 -8.66
C ALA A 225 10.04 25.90 -7.46
N ARG A 226 11.13 26.58 -7.09
CA ARG A 226 11.89 26.26 -5.86
C ARG A 226 11.08 26.53 -4.60
N ALA A 227 10.34 27.63 -4.56
CA ALA A 227 9.46 27.95 -3.44
C ALA A 227 8.35 26.89 -3.29
N GLN A 228 7.75 26.44 -4.39
CA GLN A 228 6.74 25.37 -4.40
C GLN A 228 7.33 24.03 -3.92
N ALA A 229 8.48 23.61 -4.46
CA ALA A 229 9.15 22.39 -4.04
C ALA A 229 9.51 22.40 -2.54
N LYS A 230 9.99 23.56 -2.05
CA LYS A 230 10.27 23.78 -0.62
C LYS A 230 9.00 23.72 0.22
N GLN A 231 7.92 24.37 -0.22
CA GLN A 231 6.65 24.37 0.49
C GLN A 231 6.09 22.95 0.63
N ALA A 232 6.15 22.13 -0.43
CA ALA A 232 5.75 20.73 -0.37
C ALA A 232 6.58 19.95 0.67
N HIS A 233 7.91 20.13 0.70
CA HIS A 233 8.76 19.51 1.72
C HIS A 233 8.42 19.99 3.14
N ASP A 234 8.25 21.29 3.35
CA ASP A 234 7.93 21.85 4.66
C ASP A 234 6.55 21.38 5.17
N ASN A 235 5.56 21.26 4.28
CA ASN A 235 4.26 20.70 4.60
C ASN A 235 4.36 19.22 4.98
N MET A 236 5.11 18.41 4.23
CA MET A 236 5.38 17.01 4.61
C MET A 236 5.95 16.90 6.03
N ILE A 237 6.96 17.72 6.37
CA ILE A 237 7.55 17.70 7.72
C ILE A 237 6.53 18.13 8.77
N ARG A 238 5.73 19.17 8.50
CA ARG A 238 4.67 19.62 9.41
C ARG A 238 3.66 18.52 9.70
N GLU A 239 3.17 17.82 8.67
CA GLU A 239 2.25 16.70 8.85
C GLU A 239 2.91 15.59 9.69
N LEU A 240 4.15 15.20 9.38
CA LEU A 240 4.89 14.20 10.18
C LEU A 240 5.16 14.62 11.63
N ASP A 241 5.24 15.92 11.91
CA ASP A 241 5.37 16.44 13.27
C ASP A 241 4.02 16.49 14.01
N ALA A 242 2.91 16.56 13.27
CA ALA A 242 1.56 16.61 13.81
C ALA A 242 0.92 15.21 13.99
N ILE A 243 1.45 14.19 13.31
CA ILE A 243 0.94 12.82 13.38
C ILE A 243 1.20 12.25 14.78
N ALA A 244 0.10 11.98 15.48
CA ALA A 244 0.03 11.06 16.59
C ALA A 244 -0.03 9.64 16.01
N LEU A 245 1.13 9.08 15.64
CA LEU A 245 1.18 7.82 14.91
C LEU A 245 0.76 6.67 15.82
N SER A 246 -0.29 5.95 15.43
CA SER A 246 -0.65 4.69 16.06
C SER A 246 0.22 3.61 15.41
N ALA A 247 1.34 3.27 16.06
CA ALA A 247 2.33 2.35 15.51
C ALA A 247 2.34 1.04 16.31
N ASP A 248 2.28 -0.08 15.60
CA ASP A 248 2.45 -1.42 16.16
C ASP A 248 3.93 -1.67 16.49
N LEU A 249 4.37 -1.21 17.67
CA LEU A 249 5.77 -1.24 18.12
C LEU A 249 6.23 -2.66 18.45
N ASP A 250 5.32 -3.53 18.87
CA ASP A 250 5.62 -4.92 19.23
C ASP A 250 5.43 -5.94 18.07
N ASN A 251 4.86 -5.51 16.94
CA ASN A 251 4.55 -6.30 15.74
C ASN A 251 3.47 -7.37 15.97
N SER A 252 2.53 -7.12 16.88
CA SER A 252 1.38 -7.99 17.14
C SER A 252 0.29 -7.86 16.08
N GLY A 253 0.30 -6.79 15.30
CA GLY A 253 -0.78 -6.40 14.40
C GLY A 253 -1.96 -5.73 15.08
N ALA A 254 -1.88 -5.39 16.37
CA ALA A 254 -2.89 -4.60 17.03
C ALA A 254 -2.20 -3.40 17.68
N ILE A 255 -2.88 -2.25 17.68
CA ILE A 255 -2.46 -1.11 18.50
C ILE A 255 -3.05 -1.36 19.89
N ASP A 256 -2.20 -1.48 20.90
CA ASP A 256 -2.63 -1.59 22.30
C ASP A 256 -2.60 -0.23 23.05
N GLU A 257 -3.16 -0.18 24.26
CA GLU A 257 -3.19 1.06 25.07
C GLU A 257 -1.80 1.67 25.35
N SER A 258 -0.73 0.88 25.23
CA SER A 258 0.65 1.36 25.40
C SER A 258 1.28 1.92 24.12
N GLU A 259 0.67 1.62 22.97
CA GLU A 259 1.04 2.06 21.64
C GLU A 259 0.12 3.15 21.09
N GLU A 260 -1.05 3.35 21.70
CA GLU A 260 -1.89 4.50 21.45
C GLU A 260 -1.08 5.78 21.73
N PRO A 261 -1.06 6.74 20.80
CA PRO A 261 -0.35 7.98 21.03
C PRO A 261 -0.96 8.66 22.25
N GLU A 262 -0.12 9.05 23.22
CA GLU A 262 -0.57 9.89 24.34
C GLU A 262 -1.34 11.07 23.75
N GLU A 263 -2.63 11.21 24.12
CA GLU A 263 -3.46 12.29 23.58
C GLU A 263 -2.66 13.59 23.67
N PRO A 264 -2.52 14.35 22.57
CA PRO A 264 -1.72 15.56 22.59
C PRO A 264 -2.28 16.40 23.72
N MET A 265 -1.49 16.60 24.80
CA MET A 265 -1.93 17.35 25.97
C MET A 265 -2.33 18.73 25.46
N TYR A 266 -3.63 18.94 25.25
CA TYR A 266 -4.16 20.21 24.81
C TYR A 266 -3.83 21.18 25.92
N PHE A 267 -2.78 21.96 25.70
CA PHE A 267 -2.36 23.00 26.61
C PHE A 267 -3.53 23.98 26.68
N ASN A 268 -4.36 23.84 27.71
CA ASN A 268 -5.52 24.71 27.89
C ASN A 268 -4.98 26.12 28.10
N PRO A 269 -5.13 27.05 27.15
CA PRO A 269 -4.53 28.38 27.24
C PRO A 269 -5.31 29.30 28.19
N ARG A 270 -6.16 28.72 29.06
CA ARG A 270 -6.94 29.42 30.07
C ARG A 270 -6.71 28.80 31.45
N ALA A 271 -5.57 29.12 32.04
CA ALA A 271 -5.35 29.08 33.48
C ALA A 271 -4.49 30.28 33.88
#